data_AF-A0A9E3TWZ1-F1
#
_entry.id   AF-A0A9E3TWZ1-F1
#
_cell.length_a   1.000
_cell.length_b   1.000
_cell.length_c   1.000
_cell.angle_alpha   90.00
_cell.angle_beta   90.00
_cell.angle_gamma   90.00
#
_symmetry.space_group_name_H-M   'P 1'
#
loop_
_entity.id
_entity.type
_entity.pdbx_description
1 polymer ?
#
loop_
_entity_poly.entity_id
_entity_poly.type
_entity_poly.pdbx_seq_one_letter_code
_entity_poly.pdbx_strand_id
1 'polypeptide(L)'
;MSDLISFANCIDEILADSSRQRHWSAEEAEQYMARFSSRREQFEELAARLISTIIRPRVETLAGYFANTTPARDDAASRCSYWFGYCERFPVSTQLEFAVEHDARFEKLLLRYHVHMMPVFIKLTEHDSLALPLDSVGDEVVASWIEERLLEFLDDYLRIDRGDADFEEDAATDPVCGMRINRSAAAASASYLGHPYYFCSTICQQQFDADPKQFVQLRNS
;
A
#
# COMPACT_ATOMS: atom_id res chain seq x y z
N MET A 1 12.59 29.54 -5.95
CA MET A 1 11.92 30.38 -6.97
C MET A 1 12.78 30.56 -8.23
N SER A 2 14.08 30.86 -8.14
CA SER A 2 14.97 30.98 -9.33
C SER A 2 15.07 29.70 -10.17
N ASP A 3 15.04 28.53 -9.53
CA ASP A 3 15.20 27.21 -10.17
C ASP A 3 14.05 26.84 -11.12
N LEU A 4 12.80 27.08 -10.70
CA LEU A 4 11.61 26.81 -11.53
C LEU A 4 11.54 27.73 -12.75
N ILE A 5 12.02 28.97 -12.65
CA ILE A 5 12.04 29.92 -13.78
C ILE A 5 13.10 29.49 -14.80
N SER A 6 14.29 29.09 -14.35
CA SER A 6 15.32 28.54 -15.22
C SER A 6 14.87 27.24 -15.91
N PHE A 7 14.17 26.37 -15.19
CA PHE A 7 13.58 25.16 -15.76
C PHE A 7 12.48 25.49 -16.78
N ALA A 8 11.59 26.44 -16.50
CA ALA A 8 10.56 26.88 -17.43
C ALA A 8 11.16 27.45 -18.73
N ASN A 9 12.21 28.27 -18.62
CA ASN A 9 12.91 28.79 -19.80
C ASN A 9 13.56 27.67 -20.63
N CYS A 10 14.14 26.66 -19.98
CA CYS A 10 14.69 25.50 -20.67
C CYS A 10 13.59 24.69 -21.38
N ILE A 11 12.42 24.53 -20.75
CA ILE A 11 11.25 23.92 -21.39
C ILE A 11 10.82 24.73 -22.61
N ASP A 12 10.73 26.07 -22.50
CA ASP A 12 10.31 26.93 -23.59
C ASP A 12 11.29 26.91 -24.76
N GLU A 13 12.61 26.90 -24.50
CA GLU A 13 13.65 26.72 -25.51
C GLU A 13 13.54 25.36 -26.20
N ILE A 14 13.37 24.30 -25.42
CA ILE A 14 13.14 22.96 -25.92
C ILE A 14 11.88 23.02 -26.81
N LEU A 15 10.74 23.54 -26.34
CA LEU A 15 9.46 23.62 -27.06
C LEU A 15 9.50 24.43 -28.36
N ALA A 16 10.28 25.51 -28.38
CA ALA A 16 10.47 26.37 -29.55
C ALA A 16 11.41 25.75 -30.61
N ASP A 17 12.13 24.69 -30.29
CA ASP A 17 13.01 24.00 -31.23
C ASP A 17 12.22 23.35 -32.38
N SER A 18 12.19 24.05 -33.50
CA SER A 18 11.56 23.60 -34.74
C SER A 18 12.35 22.51 -35.48
N SER A 19 13.59 22.22 -35.06
CA SER A 19 14.43 21.15 -35.63
C SER A 19 14.13 19.76 -35.03
N ARG A 20 13.28 19.72 -34.00
CA ARG A 20 12.81 18.46 -33.42
C ARG A 20 12.23 17.54 -34.48
N GLN A 21 12.81 16.36 -34.60
CA GLN A 21 12.17 15.25 -35.28
C GLN A 21 10.86 14.96 -34.53
N ARG A 22 9.72 15.30 -35.15
CA ARG A 22 8.44 14.73 -34.79
C ARG A 22 8.58 13.24 -35.04
N HIS A 23 8.94 12.51 -34.01
CA HIS A 23 9.01 11.07 -34.09
C HIS A 23 7.58 10.64 -34.42
N TRP A 24 7.42 9.87 -35.49
CA TRP A 24 6.17 9.30 -36.04
C TRP A 24 5.37 10.23 -36.97
N SER A 25 5.48 9.97 -38.27
CA SER A 25 4.48 10.37 -39.27
C SER A 25 3.18 9.57 -39.09
N ALA A 26 2.06 10.08 -39.60
CA ALA A 26 0.77 9.36 -39.53
C ALA A 26 0.85 7.97 -40.19
N GLU A 27 1.62 7.86 -41.28
CA GLU A 27 1.85 6.59 -41.98
C GLU A 27 2.70 5.61 -41.15
N GLU A 28 3.75 6.09 -40.48
CA GLU A 28 4.56 5.26 -39.56
C GLU A 28 3.75 4.77 -38.35
N ALA A 29 2.85 5.61 -37.82
CA ALA A 29 1.95 5.23 -36.74
C ALA A 29 0.94 4.16 -37.21
N GLU A 30 0.34 4.32 -38.40
CA GLU A 30 -0.55 3.32 -38.98
C GLU A 30 0.15 1.99 -39.25
N GLN A 31 1.36 2.02 -39.84
CA GLN A 31 2.16 0.82 -40.11
C GLN A 31 2.54 0.09 -38.82
N TYR A 32 2.89 0.82 -37.76
CA TYR A 32 3.17 0.23 -36.45
C TYR A 32 1.93 -0.38 -35.81
N MET A 33 0.81 0.35 -35.79
CA MET A 33 -0.44 -0.15 -35.23
C MET A 33 -0.92 -1.39 -35.98
N ALA A 34 -0.80 -1.41 -37.32
CA ALA A 34 -1.11 -2.59 -38.13
C ALA A 34 -0.15 -3.76 -37.86
N ARG A 35 1.13 -3.49 -37.62
CA ARG A 35 2.15 -4.51 -37.37
C ARG A 35 2.03 -5.18 -36.01
N PHE A 36 1.62 -4.43 -34.98
CA PHE A 36 1.61 -4.92 -33.59
C PHE A 36 0.21 -5.07 -32.99
N SER A 37 -0.86 -4.75 -33.73
CA SER A 37 -2.26 -4.87 -33.26
C SER A 37 -2.58 -6.23 -32.64
N SER A 38 -2.28 -7.31 -33.37
CA SER A 38 -2.56 -8.67 -32.92
C SER A 38 -1.76 -9.06 -31.67
N ARG A 39 -0.50 -8.65 -31.57
CA ARG A 39 0.33 -8.93 -30.38
C ARG A 39 -0.11 -8.09 -29.17
N ARG A 40 -0.55 -6.86 -29.41
CA ARG A 40 -1.12 -6.00 -28.36
C ARG A 40 -2.39 -6.63 -27.80
N GLU A 41 -3.30 -7.06 -28.65
CA GLU A 41 -4.55 -7.72 -28.23
C GLU A 41 -4.26 -9.01 -27.45
N GLN A 42 -3.36 -9.86 -27.95
CA GLN A 42 -2.87 -11.04 -27.23
C GLN A 42 -2.31 -10.68 -25.84
N PHE A 43 -1.53 -9.60 -25.74
CA PHE A 43 -1.01 -9.13 -24.47
C PHE A 43 -2.13 -8.63 -23.54
N GLU A 44 -3.06 -7.81 -24.02
CA GLU A 44 -4.16 -7.25 -23.22
C GLU A 44 -5.04 -8.37 -22.63
N GLU A 45 -5.42 -9.35 -23.44
CA GLU A 45 -6.17 -10.53 -22.99
C GLU A 45 -5.41 -11.34 -21.96
N LEU A 46 -4.13 -11.63 -22.23
CA LEU A 46 -3.29 -12.41 -21.34
C LEU A 46 -3.06 -11.68 -20.01
N ALA A 47 -2.76 -10.38 -20.04
CA ALA A 47 -2.53 -9.57 -18.85
C ALA A 47 -3.78 -9.51 -17.96
N ALA A 48 -4.95 -9.26 -18.54
CA ALA A 48 -6.22 -9.24 -17.80
C ALA A 48 -6.54 -10.61 -17.18
N ARG A 49 -6.27 -11.71 -17.91
CA ARG A 49 -6.41 -13.07 -17.39
C ARG A 49 -5.46 -13.32 -16.23
N LEU A 50 -4.15 -13.09 -16.39
CA LEU A 50 -3.17 -13.32 -15.32
C LEU A 50 -3.49 -12.51 -14.06
N ILE A 51 -3.92 -11.26 -14.22
CA ILE A 51 -4.32 -10.42 -13.08
C ILE A 51 -5.54 -11.01 -12.37
N SER A 52 -6.59 -11.36 -13.10
CA SER A 52 -7.84 -11.83 -12.51
C SER A 52 -7.77 -13.26 -11.95
N THR A 53 -7.01 -14.16 -12.57
CA THR A 53 -7.01 -15.59 -12.21
C THR A 53 -5.82 -16.01 -11.37
N ILE A 54 -4.68 -15.32 -11.46
CA ILE A 54 -3.44 -15.71 -10.77
C ILE A 54 -3.03 -14.69 -9.72
N ILE A 55 -2.81 -13.43 -10.12
CA ILE A 55 -2.17 -12.43 -9.27
C ILE A 55 -3.14 -11.94 -8.18
N ARG A 56 -4.30 -11.42 -8.56
CA ARG A 56 -5.25 -10.82 -7.62
C ARG A 56 -5.72 -11.79 -6.53
N PRO A 57 -6.12 -13.05 -6.83
CA PRO A 57 -6.53 -13.98 -5.78
C PRO A 57 -5.44 -14.25 -4.74
N ARG A 58 -4.16 -14.26 -5.15
CA ARG A 58 -3.03 -14.48 -4.24
C ARG A 58 -2.75 -13.25 -3.36
N VAL A 59 -2.77 -12.06 -3.95
CA VAL A 59 -2.63 -10.80 -3.22
C VAL A 59 -3.79 -10.61 -2.25
N GLU A 60 -5.03 -10.90 -2.66
CA GLU A 60 -6.22 -10.87 -1.81
C GLU A 60 -6.15 -11.88 -0.67
N THR A 61 -5.64 -13.09 -0.95
CA THR A 61 -5.41 -14.11 0.09
C THR A 61 -4.45 -13.59 1.14
N LEU A 62 -3.31 -13.01 0.75
CA LEU A 62 -2.37 -12.40 1.69
C LEU A 62 -3.01 -11.24 2.46
N ALA A 63 -3.64 -10.30 1.75
CA ALA A 63 -4.25 -9.12 2.33
C ALA A 63 -5.34 -9.47 3.35
N GLY A 64 -6.10 -10.54 3.11
CA GLY A 64 -7.14 -11.03 4.01
C GLY A 64 -6.68 -11.43 5.41
N TYR A 65 -5.37 -11.66 5.62
CA TYR A 65 -4.80 -11.89 6.96
C TYR A 65 -4.59 -10.61 7.78
N PHE A 66 -4.75 -9.43 7.18
CA PHE A 66 -4.39 -8.15 7.79
C PHE A 66 -5.57 -7.17 7.73
N ALA A 67 -6.09 -6.77 8.90
CA ALA A 67 -7.21 -5.85 9.01
C ALA A 67 -6.90 -4.43 8.52
N ASN A 68 -5.61 -4.05 8.47
CA ASN A 68 -5.14 -2.77 7.97
C ASN A 68 -4.95 -2.75 6.44
N THR A 69 -5.53 -3.70 5.70
CA THR A 69 -5.38 -3.75 4.24
C THR A 69 -6.56 -3.12 3.51
N THR A 70 -6.26 -2.43 2.41
CA THR A 70 -7.27 -1.92 1.48
C THR A 70 -6.74 -2.03 0.05
N PRO A 71 -7.58 -2.34 -0.94
CA PRO A 71 -7.16 -2.28 -2.33
C PRO A 71 -6.79 -0.84 -2.69
N ALA A 72 -5.66 -0.64 -3.37
CA ALA A 72 -5.37 0.65 -3.98
C ALA A 72 -6.39 0.88 -5.10
N ARG A 73 -6.90 2.11 -5.21
CA ARG A 73 -7.74 2.51 -6.34
C ARG A 73 -6.87 2.49 -7.59
N ASP A 74 -7.00 1.45 -8.39
CA ASP A 74 -6.28 1.30 -9.63
C ASP A 74 -7.20 0.93 -10.78
N ASP A 75 -7.14 1.75 -11.82
CA ASP A 75 -8.04 1.76 -12.98
C ASP A 75 -7.52 0.90 -14.17
N ALA A 76 -6.38 0.20 -14.03
CA ALA A 76 -5.77 -0.56 -15.11
C ALA A 76 -6.00 -2.09 -14.98
N ALA A 77 -6.52 -2.71 -16.03
CA ALA A 77 -6.77 -4.16 -16.09
C ALA A 77 -5.52 -5.04 -15.92
N SER A 78 -4.33 -4.45 -16.08
CA SER A 78 -3.02 -5.11 -15.98
C SER A 78 -2.31 -4.89 -14.64
N ARG A 79 -2.94 -4.29 -13.63
CA ARG A 79 -2.32 -3.98 -12.34
C ARG A 79 -3.14 -4.47 -11.14
N CYS A 80 -2.44 -4.86 -10.07
CA CYS A 80 -3.02 -5.23 -8.78
C CYS A 80 -2.17 -4.63 -7.67
N SER A 81 -2.76 -3.72 -6.88
CA SER A 81 -2.06 -2.94 -5.87
C SER A 81 -2.88 -2.88 -4.59
N TYR A 82 -2.22 -3.07 -3.44
CA TYR A 82 -2.84 -3.09 -2.11
C TYR A 82 -2.04 -2.21 -1.14
N TRP A 83 -2.78 -1.46 -0.33
CA TRP A 83 -2.26 -0.71 0.80
C TRP A 83 -2.36 -1.53 2.07
N PHE A 84 -1.23 -1.67 2.75
CA PHE A 84 -1.12 -2.08 4.15
C PHE A 84 -0.93 -0.79 4.95
N GLY A 85 -2.04 -0.25 5.44
CA GLY A 85 -2.07 1.04 6.13
C GLY A 85 -1.37 0.99 7.48
N TYR A 86 -0.94 2.14 7.96
CA TYR A 86 -0.42 2.28 9.32
C TYR A 86 -1.42 1.74 10.36
N CYS A 87 -0.94 0.95 11.31
CA CYS A 87 -1.63 0.64 12.55
C CYS A 87 -0.63 0.55 13.71
N GLU A 88 -1.10 0.44 14.96
CA GLU A 88 -0.19 0.40 16.12
C GLU A 88 0.75 -0.82 16.10
N ARG A 89 0.26 -1.96 15.58
CA ARG A 89 1.04 -3.19 15.38
C ARG A 89 2.07 -3.06 14.26
N PHE A 90 1.67 -2.44 13.14
CA PHE A 90 2.50 -2.18 11.96
C PHE A 90 2.63 -0.67 11.74
N PRO A 91 3.59 0.00 12.39
CA PRO A 91 3.75 1.47 12.39
C PRO A 91 4.32 2.02 11.06
N VAL A 92 3.92 1.44 9.93
CA VAL A 92 4.35 1.80 8.58
C VAL A 92 3.16 1.76 7.64
N SER A 93 3.15 2.63 6.64
CA SER A 93 2.26 2.51 5.48
C SER A 93 3.03 1.87 4.35
N THR A 94 2.51 0.79 3.78
CA THR A 94 3.17 0.03 2.72
C THR A 94 2.24 -0.17 1.54
N GLN A 95 2.71 0.12 0.33
CA GLN A 95 2.05 -0.23 -0.92
C GLN A 95 2.74 -1.45 -1.51
N LEU A 96 1.99 -2.52 -1.76
CA LEU A 96 2.42 -3.70 -2.48
C LEU A 96 1.75 -3.71 -3.86
N GLU A 97 2.53 -3.85 -4.91
CA GLU A 97 2.04 -3.79 -6.28
C GLU A 97 2.64 -4.87 -7.17
N PHE A 98 1.77 -5.47 -7.98
CA PHE A 98 2.13 -6.26 -9.14
C PHE A 98 1.54 -5.64 -10.41
N ALA A 99 2.36 -5.53 -11.46
CA ALA A 99 1.93 -5.06 -12.76
C ALA A 99 2.36 -6.03 -13.87
N VAL A 100 1.51 -6.18 -14.87
CA VAL A 100 1.81 -6.90 -16.11
C VAL A 100 2.07 -5.86 -17.20
N GLU A 101 3.30 -5.80 -17.67
CA GLU A 101 3.80 -4.87 -18.69
C GLU A 101 4.33 -5.63 -19.91
N HIS A 102 4.70 -4.89 -20.95
CA HIS A 102 5.30 -5.44 -22.16
C HIS A 102 6.52 -4.61 -22.59
N ASP A 103 7.38 -5.21 -23.41
CA ASP A 103 8.42 -4.47 -24.11
C ASP A 103 7.87 -3.74 -25.35
N ALA A 104 8.64 -2.83 -25.94
CA ALA A 104 8.18 -1.97 -27.04
C ALA A 104 7.63 -2.72 -28.27
N ARG A 105 7.94 -4.01 -28.42
CA ARG A 105 7.51 -4.84 -29.57
C ARG A 105 6.52 -5.94 -29.20
N PHE A 106 6.07 -6.00 -27.95
CA PHE A 106 5.23 -7.09 -27.43
C PHE A 106 5.87 -8.47 -27.64
N GLU A 107 7.20 -8.58 -27.64
CA GLU A 107 7.93 -9.85 -27.69
C GLU A 107 7.94 -10.52 -26.32
N LYS A 108 7.89 -9.73 -25.25
CA LYS A 108 7.99 -10.18 -23.87
C LYS A 108 6.86 -9.60 -23.02
N LEU A 109 6.37 -10.45 -22.13
CA LEU A 109 5.57 -10.06 -20.99
C LEU A 109 6.51 -9.84 -19.80
N LEU A 110 6.34 -8.71 -19.12
CA LEU A 110 7.14 -8.31 -17.97
C LEU A 110 6.21 -8.28 -16.75
N LEU A 111 6.46 -9.16 -15.79
CA LEU A 111 5.85 -9.06 -14.47
C LEU A 111 6.71 -8.17 -13.60
N ARG A 112 6.12 -7.11 -13.08
CA ARG A 112 6.74 -6.20 -12.13
C ARG A 112 6.21 -6.47 -10.74
N TYR A 113 7.10 -6.44 -9.78
CA TYR A 113 6.81 -6.39 -8.36
C TYR A 113 7.41 -5.10 -7.82
N HIS A 114 6.63 -4.34 -7.08
CA HIS A 114 7.06 -3.13 -6.40
C HIS A 114 6.49 -3.08 -4.99
N VAL A 115 7.33 -2.74 -4.02
CA VAL A 115 6.93 -2.42 -2.66
C VAL A 115 7.50 -1.07 -2.28
N HIS A 116 6.62 -0.21 -1.79
CA HIS A 116 6.99 1.09 -1.26
C HIS A 116 6.50 1.20 0.18
N MET A 117 7.43 1.34 1.13
CA MET A 117 7.15 1.38 2.56
C MET A 117 7.61 2.70 3.16
N MET A 118 6.77 3.33 4.00
CA MET A 118 7.13 4.57 4.69
C MET A 118 6.61 4.58 6.15
N PRO A 119 7.43 4.95 7.13
CA PRO A 119 8.91 5.08 7.04
C PRO A 119 9.60 3.71 6.91
N VAL A 120 10.80 3.67 6.30
CA VAL A 120 11.57 2.43 6.14
C VAL A 120 12.38 2.12 7.40
N PHE A 121 12.02 1.05 8.12
CA PHE A 121 12.74 0.58 9.32
C PHE A 121 13.57 -0.69 9.10
N ILE A 122 13.39 -1.34 7.95
CA ILE A 122 14.00 -2.63 7.62
C ILE A 122 14.58 -2.59 6.21
N LYS A 123 15.47 -3.54 5.92
CA LYS A 123 15.86 -3.83 4.53
C LYS A 123 14.75 -4.67 3.90
N LEU A 124 14.19 -4.21 2.78
CA LEU A 124 13.19 -4.91 1.98
C LEU A 124 13.61 -4.98 0.51
N THR A 125 13.09 -5.96 -0.22
CA THR A 125 13.17 -5.98 -1.69
C THR A 125 12.10 -5.03 -2.25
N GLU A 126 12.51 -3.81 -2.63
CA GLU A 126 11.60 -2.77 -3.12
C GLU A 126 11.04 -3.04 -4.51
N HIS A 127 11.77 -3.78 -5.34
CA HIS A 127 11.34 -4.10 -6.69
C HIS A 127 12.01 -5.36 -7.22
N ASP A 128 11.30 -6.09 -8.08
CA ASP A 128 11.83 -7.20 -8.86
C ASP A 128 11.03 -7.33 -10.16
N SER A 129 11.58 -8.08 -11.13
CA SER A 129 10.87 -8.33 -12.38
C SER A 129 11.18 -9.68 -13.01
N LEU A 130 10.14 -10.31 -13.55
CA LEU A 130 10.26 -11.52 -14.36
C LEU A 130 9.87 -11.22 -15.81
N ALA A 131 10.77 -11.54 -16.74
CA ALA A 131 10.52 -11.39 -18.17
C ALA A 131 10.27 -12.77 -18.80
N LEU A 132 9.15 -12.92 -19.49
CA LEU A 132 8.74 -14.14 -20.18
C LEU A 132 8.47 -13.84 -21.66
N PRO A 133 8.78 -14.75 -22.60
CA PRO A 133 8.32 -14.60 -23.98
C PRO A 133 6.78 -14.61 -24.02
N LEU A 134 6.17 -13.64 -24.71
CA LEU A 134 4.71 -13.49 -24.74
C LEU A 134 4.00 -14.76 -25.24
N ASP A 135 4.64 -15.48 -26.16
CA ASP A 135 4.08 -16.66 -26.82
C ASP A 135 4.20 -17.95 -25.98
N SER A 136 4.88 -17.90 -24.84
CA SER A 136 5.14 -19.08 -24.00
C SER A 136 5.01 -18.78 -22.50
N VAL A 137 4.06 -17.94 -22.11
CA VAL A 137 3.79 -17.63 -20.70
C VAL A 137 3.10 -18.82 -20.04
N GLY A 138 3.80 -19.47 -19.10
CA GLY A 138 3.27 -20.59 -18.32
C GLY A 138 2.69 -20.14 -16.99
N ASP A 139 1.43 -20.50 -16.73
CA ASP A 139 0.70 -20.10 -15.52
C ASP A 139 1.40 -20.55 -14.22
N GLU A 140 1.99 -21.75 -14.20
CA GLU A 140 2.73 -22.27 -13.03
C GLU A 140 3.98 -21.43 -12.73
N VAL A 141 4.69 -20.97 -13.76
CA VAL A 141 5.88 -20.12 -13.61
C VAL A 141 5.48 -18.76 -13.04
N VAL A 142 4.40 -18.18 -13.55
CA VAL A 142 3.85 -16.92 -13.03
C VAL A 142 3.42 -17.10 -11.58
N ALA A 143 2.62 -18.13 -11.27
CA ALA A 143 2.14 -18.42 -9.93
C ALA A 143 3.29 -18.57 -8.93
N SER A 144 4.28 -19.39 -9.26
CA SER A 144 5.44 -19.64 -8.39
C SER A 144 6.21 -18.35 -8.11
N TRP A 145 6.46 -17.52 -9.13
CA TRP A 145 7.19 -16.26 -8.94
C TRP A 145 6.41 -15.26 -8.08
N ILE A 146 5.09 -15.15 -8.28
CA ILE A 146 4.23 -14.29 -7.46
C ILE A 146 4.22 -14.76 -6.00
N GLU A 147 4.06 -16.07 -5.77
CA GLU A 147 4.04 -16.66 -4.43
C GLU A 147 5.36 -16.45 -3.69
N GLU A 148 6.51 -16.62 -4.38
CA GLU A 148 7.83 -16.35 -3.82
C GLU A 148 7.96 -14.89 -3.37
N ARG A 149 7.57 -13.92 -4.23
CA ARG A 149 7.61 -12.49 -3.89
C ARG A 149 6.65 -12.12 -2.76
N LEU A 150 5.46 -12.72 -2.71
CA LEU A 150 4.49 -12.50 -1.63
C LEU A 150 4.98 -13.04 -0.29
N LEU A 151 5.61 -14.22 -0.29
CA LEU A 151 6.16 -14.82 0.94
C LEU A 151 7.38 -14.06 1.45
N GLU A 152 8.25 -13.59 0.56
CA GLU A 152 9.36 -12.68 0.91
C GLU A 152 8.83 -11.36 1.50
N PHE A 153 7.85 -10.74 0.84
CA PHE A 153 7.20 -9.54 1.37
C PHE A 153 6.60 -9.79 2.75
N LEU A 154 5.92 -10.93 2.96
CA LEU A 154 5.31 -11.26 4.24
C LEU A 154 6.37 -11.40 5.34
N ASP A 155 7.46 -12.12 5.09
CA ASP A 155 8.56 -12.24 6.03
C ASP A 155 9.14 -10.87 6.40
N ASP A 156 9.40 -10.03 5.40
CA ASP A 156 9.87 -8.66 5.62
C ASP A 156 8.86 -7.82 6.41
N TYR A 157 7.59 -7.83 6.02
CA TYR A 157 6.55 -7.05 6.67
C TYR A 157 6.33 -7.45 8.13
N LEU A 158 6.39 -8.74 8.45
CA LEU A 158 6.27 -9.25 9.82
C LEU A 158 7.47 -8.90 10.70
N ARG A 159 8.64 -8.54 10.14
CA ARG A 159 9.76 -8.03 10.95
C ARG A 159 9.48 -6.66 11.57
N ILE A 160 8.43 -5.99 11.12
CA ILE A 160 7.94 -4.70 11.66
C ILE A 160 6.86 -4.91 12.72
N ASP A 161 6.32 -6.14 12.82
CA ASP A 161 5.28 -6.50 13.77
C ASP A 161 5.77 -6.24 15.20
N ARG A 162 5.08 -5.33 15.89
CA ARG A 162 5.33 -5.03 17.31
C ARG A 162 4.68 -6.04 18.26
N GLY A 163 4.00 -7.06 17.74
CA GLY A 163 3.29 -8.11 18.47
C GLY A 163 1.78 -7.86 18.58
N ASP A 164 1.03 -8.91 18.91
CA ASP A 164 -0.40 -8.82 19.23
C ASP A 164 -0.58 -7.99 20.49
N ALA A 165 -0.93 -6.74 20.31
CA ALA A 165 -1.45 -5.91 21.37
C ALA A 165 -2.89 -5.53 20.97
N ASP A 166 -3.82 -6.27 21.58
CA ASP A 166 -5.27 -6.08 21.56
C ASP A 166 -5.65 -4.64 21.96
N PHE A 167 -5.71 -3.71 21.01
CA PHE A 167 -5.90 -2.28 21.32
C PHE A 167 -7.16 -1.60 20.76
N GLU A 168 -8.08 -2.31 20.10
CA GLU A 168 -9.25 -1.63 19.51
C GLU A 168 -10.56 -1.76 20.32
N GLU A 169 -10.84 -2.85 21.04
CA GLU A 169 -12.11 -2.96 21.81
C GLU A 169 -12.00 -2.54 23.29
N ASP A 170 -10.80 -2.48 23.86
CA ASP A 170 -10.58 -2.23 25.30
C ASP A 170 -9.79 -0.95 25.63
N ALA A 171 -9.67 0.00 24.69
CA ALA A 171 -9.02 1.28 24.99
C ALA A 171 -9.92 2.21 25.83
N ALA A 172 -9.34 2.82 26.86
CA ALA A 172 -9.93 3.90 27.65
C ALA A 172 -8.91 5.05 27.78
N THR A 173 -9.41 6.28 27.90
CA THR A 173 -8.57 7.44 28.21
C THR A 173 -8.69 7.72 29.70
N ASP A 174 -7.55 7.78 30.40
CA ASP A 174 -7.49 8.23 31.79
C ASP A 174 -7.97 9.69 31.85
N PRO A 175 -9.06 10.00 32.57
CA PRO A 175 -9.67 11.33 32.57
C PRO A 175 -8.84 12.38 33.33
N VAL A 176 -7.84 11.97 34.11
CA VAL A 176 -7.00 12.86 34.93
C VAL A 176 -5.77 13.32 34.14
N CYS A 177 -5.08 12.38 33.47
CA CYS A 177 -3.83 12.69 32.76
C CYS A 177 -3.96 12.66 31.23
N GLY A 178 -5.07 12.18 30.68
CA GLY A 178 -5.29 12.04 29.23
C GLY A 178 -4.55 10.86 28.60
N MET A 179 -3.90 10.02 29.41
CA MET A 179 -3.17 8.85 28.91
C MET A 179 -4.14 7.80 28.37
N ARG A 180 -3.92 7.36 27.14
CA ARG A 180 -4.64 6.23 26.55
C ARG A 180 -4.10 4.93 27.15
N ILE A 181 -4.98 4.12 27.70
CA ILE A 181 -4.66 2.88 28.43
C ILE A 181 -5.63 1.75 28.03
N ASN A 182 -5.18 0.51 28.15
CA ASN A 182 -6.05 -0.65 27.99
C ASN A 182 -6.83 -0.90 29.29
N ARG A 183 -8.16 -1.06 29.22
CA ARG A 183 -9.07 -1.32 30.35
C ARG A 183 -8.67 -2.56 31.14
N SER A 184 -8.27 -3.63 30.45
CA SER A 184 -7.84 -4.90 31.08
C SER A 184 -6.51 -4.76 31.83
N ALA A 185 -5.68 -3.78 31.46
CA ALA A 185 -4.39 -3.49 32.06
C ALA A 185 -4.39 -2.20 32.91
N ALA A 186 -5.57 -1.63 33.19
CA ALA A 186 -5.67 -0.41 33.98
C ALA A 186 -5.13 -0.67 35.40
N ALA A 187 -4.25 0.23 35.86
CA ALA A 187 -3.68 0.12 37.20
C ALA A 187 -4.74 0.29 38.30
N ALA A 188 -5.84 0.98 37.97
CA ALA A 188 -7.02 1.13 38.81
C ALA A 188 -8.27 1.45 37.98
N SER A 189 -9.46 1.22 38.55
CA SER A 189 -10.75 1.60 37.96
C SER A 189 -11.72 2.10 39.02
N ALA A 190 -12.68 2.92 38.60
CA ALA A 190 -13.74 3.46 39.47
C ALA A 190 -15.05 3.56 38.69
N SER A 191 -16.18 3.61 39.40
CA SER A 191 -17.50 3.84 38.80
C SER A 191 -18.08 5.16 39.30
N TYR A 192 -18.42 6.06 38.39
CA TYR A 192 -19.04 7.34 38.71
C TYR A 192 -20.30 7.56 37.87
N LEU A 193 -21.43 7.83 38.52
CA LEU A 193 -22.76 7.96 37.89
C LEU A 193 -23.16 6.75 37.02
N GLY A 194 -22.72 5.55 37.41
CA GLY A 194 -22.99 4.31 36.66
C GLY A 194 -22.10 4.11 35.43
N HIS A 195 -21.11 4.98 35.21
CA HIS A 195 -20.12 4.84 34.14
C HIS A 195 -18.77 4.36 34.69
N PRO A 196 -18.14 3.34 34.09
CA PRO A 196 -16.81 2.87 34.48
C PRO A 196 -15.71 3.79 33.92
N TYR A 197 -14.74 4.15 34.76
CA TYR A 197 -13.53 4.91 34.46
C TYR A 197 -12.29 4.07 34.78
N TYR A 198 -11.23 4.27 34.01
CA TYR A 198 -9.99 3.49 34.08
C TYR A 198 -8.80 4.45 34.20
N PHE A 199 -7.79 4.07 34.99
CA PHE A 199 -6.66 4.94 35.33
C PHE A 199 -5.30 4.28 35.08
N CYS A 200 -4.34 5.09 34.66
CA CYS A 200 -2.97 4.66 34.38
C CYS A 200 -2.18 4.39 35.68
N SER A 201 -2.65 4.93 36.81
CA SER A 201 -2.06 4.74 38.13
C SER A 201 -3.11 4.87 39.24
N THR A 202 -2.80 4.31 40.40
CA THR A 202 -3.60 4.50 41.63
C THR A 202 -3.64 5.96 42.08
N ILE A 203 -2.63 6.76 41.73
CA ILE A 203 -2.58 8.20 42.02
C ILE A 203 -3.64 8.94 41.20
N CYS A 204 -3.78 8.62 39.91
CA CYS A 204 -4.83 9.19 39.05
C CYS A 204 -6.23 8.80 39.54
N GLN A 205 -6.44 7.55 39.97
CA GLN A 205 -7.69 7.15 40.62
C GLN A 205 -8.00 7.99 41.87
N GLN A 206 -7.03 8.15 42.78
CA GLN A 206 -7.23 8.92 44.01
C GLN A 206 -7.53 10.40 43.73
N GLN A 207 -6.92 10.99 42.71
CA GLN A 207 -7.21 12.34 42.26
C GLN A 207 -8.63 12.44 41.68
N PHE A 208 -9.04 11.46 40.90
CA PHE A 208 -10.41 11.38 40.39
C PHE A 208 -11.43 11.21 41.51
N ASP A 209 -11.20 10.32 42.48
CA ASP A 209 -12.11 10.08 43.60
C ASP A 209 -12.27 11.30 44.52
N ALA A 210 -11.26 12.17 44.59
CA ALA A 210 -11.29 13.40 45.38
C ALA A 210 -12.25 14.46 44.81
N ASP A 211 -12.30 14.62 43.47
CA ASP A 211 -13.26 15.49 42.79
C ASP A 211 -13.59 15.01 41.35
N PRO A 212 -14.46 14.00 41.19
CA PRO A 212 -14.76 13.42 39.87
C PRO A 212 -15.37 14.42 38.90
N LYS A 213 -16.09 15.43 39.41
CA LYS A 213 -16.80 16.42 38.58
C LYS A 213 -15.83 17.28 37.76
N GLN A 214 -14.62 17.48 38.25
CA GLN A 214 -13.57 18.23 37.57
C GLN A 214 -13.09 17.53 36.28
N PHE A 215 -13.15 16.20 36.23
CA PHE A 215 -12.55 15.39 35.15
C PHE A 215 -13.58 14.82 34.16
N VAL A 216 -14.87 14.85 34.49
CA VAL A 216 -15.95 14.24 33.68
C VAL A 216 -16.55 15.21 32.66
N GLN A 217 -16.13 16.49 32.63
CA GLN A 217 -16.58 17.45 31.61
C GLN A 217 -15.65 17.46 30.40
N LEU A 218 -16.05 16.73 29.34
CA LEU A 218 -15.90 17.10 27.92
C LEU A 218 -16.27 15.91 27.02
N ARG A 219 -17.55 15.78 26.70
CA ARG A 219 -18.02 15.18 25.44
C ARG A 219 -19.28 15.90 24.99
N ASN A 220 -19.10 17.12 24.47
CA ASN A 220 -20.04 17.67 23.50
C ASN A 220 -19.47 17.35 22.12
N SER A 221 -20.23 16.53 21.39
CA SER A 221 -20.28 16.35 19.94
C SER A 221 -18.96 16.23 19.17
#